data_AF-A0A976XK25-F1
#
_entry.id   AF-A0A976XK25-F1
#
_cell.length_a   1.000
_cell.length_b   1.000
_cell.length_c   1.000
_cell.angle_alpha   90.00
_cell.angle_beta   90.00
_cell.angle_gamma   90.00
#
_symmetry.space_group_name_H-M   'P 1'
#
loop_
_entity.id
_entity.type
_entity.pdbx_description
1 polymer ?
#
loop_
_entity_poly.entity_id
_entity_poly.type
_entity_poly.pdbx_seq_one_letter_code
_entity_poly.pdbx_strand_id
1 'polypeptide(L)'
;MAITVLKNHTGLGLSLKLFDHTIKRLKKDGFTIVYALVDENSECTVDFYTRRGFTMSNTKFDLLTKNLKVDCSKSPVPPSFVIMEMNLGFDVKN
;
A
#
# COMPACT_ATOMS: atom_id res chain seq x y z
N MET A 1 -9.10 -4.45 2.78
CA MET A 1 -8.88 -5.15 1.50
C MET A 1 -7.38 -5.28 1.30
N ALA A 2 -6.87 -6.46 0.96
CA ALA A 2 -5.44 -6.68 0.72
C ALA A 2 -5.23 -7.07 -0.75
N ILE A 3 -4.22 -6.46 -1.40
CA ILE A 3 -3.77 -6.90 -2.73
C ILE A 3 -2.62 -7.87 -2.50
N THR A 4 -2.78 -9.11 -2.95
CA THR A 4 -1.74 -10.14 -2.81
C THR A 4 -1.51 -10.80 -4.15
N VAL A 5 -0.24 -10.90 -4.56
CA VAL A 5 0.19 -11.67 -5.72
C VAL A 5 0.92 -12.91 -5.21
N LEU A 6 0.47 -14.09 -5.64
CA LEU A 6 1.11 -15.35 -5.28
C LEU A 6 2.54 -15.39 -5.85
N LYS A 7 3.48 -16.00 -5.11
CA LYS A 7 4.91 -16.05 -5.49
C LYS A 7 5.15 -16.54 -6.91
N ASN A 8 4.37 -17.51 -7.38
CA ASN A 8 4.52 -18.10 -8.71
C ASN A 8 4.03 -17.20 -9.86
N HIS A 9 3.46 -16.02 -9.54
CA HIS A 9 2.89 -15.07 -10.48
C HIS A 9 3.49 -13.66 -10.33
N THR A 10 4.61 -13.54 -9.60
CA THR A 10 5.37 -12.30 -9.50
C THR A 10 6.13 -12.02 -10.82
N GLY A 11 6.56 -10.78 -11.04
CA GLY A 11 7.26 -10.37 -12.28
C GLY A 11 6.37 -10.16 -13.51
N LEU A 12 5.08 -10.50 -13.44
CA LEU A 12 4.12 -10.39 -14.56
C LEU A 12 3.36 -9.05 -14.61
N GLY A 13 3.70 -8.09 -13.75
CA GLY A 13 2.97 -6.82 -13.65
C GLY A 13 1.53 -6.95 -13.14
N LEU A 14 1.14 -8.08 -12.54
CA LEU A 14 -0.21 -8.28 -12.02
C LEU A 14 -0.52 -7.36 -10.82
N SER A 15 0.47 -7.07 -9.99
CA SER A 15 0.33 -6.14 -8.87
C SER A 15 -0.06 -4.73 -9.34
N LEU A 16 0.48 -4.29 -10.48
CA LEU A 16 0.12 -3.04 -11.14
C LEU A 16 -1.33 -3.03 -11.59
N LYS A 17 -1.77 -4.05 -12.33
CA LYS A 17 -3.15 -4.13 -12.83
C LYS A 17 -4.17 -4.20 -11.68
N LEU A 18 -3.87 -4.96 -10.63
CA LEU A 18 -4.72 -5.06 -9.44
C LEU A 18 -4.77 -3.73 -8.69
N PHE A 19 -3.64 -3.04 -8.58
CA PHE A 19 -3.59 -1.71 -8.00
C PHE A 19 -4.46 -0.73 -8.78
N ASP A 20 -4.28 -0.62 -10.10
CA ASP A 20 -5.04 0.31 -10.94
C ASP A 20 -6.55 0.03 -10.89
N HIS A 21 -6.92 -1.25 -10.93
CA HIS A 21 -8.31 -1.67 -10.79
C HIS A 21 -8.90 -1.24 -9.44
N THR A 22 -8.15 -1.45 -8.35
CA THR A 22 -8.57 -1.10 -6.99
C THR A 22 -8.73 0.41 -6.84
N ILE A 23 -7.75 1.20 -7.32
CA ILE A 23 -7.81 2.66 -7.29
C ILE A 23 -9.02 3.20 -8.08
N LYS A 24 -9.27 2.69 -9.29
CA LYS A 24 -10.45 3.08 -10.09
C LYS A 24 -11.75 2.76 -9.38
N ARG A 25 -11.83 1.61 -8.71
CA ARG A 25 -13.02 1.21 -7.95
C ARG A 25 -13.25 2.13 -6.75
N LEU A 26 -12.20 2.42 -5.97
CA LEU A 26 -12.29 3.30 -4.82
C LEU A 26 -12.72 4.73 -5.20
N LYS A 27 -12.20 5.26 -6.31
CA LYS A 27 -12.66 6.54 -6.87
C LYS A 27 -14.15 6.50 -7.22
N LYS A 28 -14.61 5.45 -7.90
CA LYS A 28 -16.02 5.27 -8.26
C LYS A 28 -16.93 5.17 -7.03
N ASP A 29 -16.44 4.56 -5.96
CA ASP A 29 -17.17 4.42 -4.69
C ASP A 29 -17.07 5.69 -3.81
N GLY A 30 -16.39 6.74 -4.26
CA GLY A 30 -16.35 8.05 -3.60
C GLY A 30 -15.29 8.19 -2.51
N PHE A 31 -14.33 7.27 -2.40
CA PHE A 31 -13.22 7.41 -1.46
C PHE A 31 -12.26 8.51 -1.91
N THR A 32 -11.83 9.34 -0.96
CA THR A 32 -10.98 10.51 -1.23
C THR A 32 -9.52 10.28 -0.88
N ILE A 33 -9.23 9.38 0.07
CA ILE A 33 -7.88 9.07 0.56
C ILE A 33 -7.73 7.55 0.66
N VAL A 34 -6.56 7.05 0.26
CA VAL A 34 -6.16 5.65 0.45
C VAL A 34 -4.94 5.60 1.33
N TYR A 35 -4.97 4.69 2.31
CA TYR A 35 -3.83 4.40 3.17
C TYR A 35 -3.22 3.05 2.81
N ALA A 36 -1.89 2.97 2.87
CA ALA A 36 -1.11 1.76 2.71
C ALA A 36 -0.21 1.56 3.93
N LEU A 37 -0.17 0.33 4.43
CA LEU A 37 0.79 -0.10 5.44
C LEU A 37 2.03 -0.64 4.72
N VAL A 38 3.18 -0.02 4.95
CA VAL A 38 4.41 -0.26 4.20
C VAL A 38 5.54 -0.56 5.16
N ASP A 39 6.34 -1.58 4.85
CA ASP A 39 7.62 -1.81 5.54
C ASP A 39 8.66 -0.81 5.02
N GLU A 40 9.04 0.17 5.84
CA GLU A 40 9.99 1.23 5.46
C GLU A 40 11.40 0.70 5.26
N ASN A 41 11.73 -0.46 5.83
CA ASN A 41 13.01 -1.13 5.62
C ASN A 41 13.07 -1.86 4.26
N SER A 42 11.95 -1.95 3.54
CA SER A 42 11.87 -2.54 2.21
C SER A 42 11.88 -1.46 1.13
N GLU A 43 13.07 -1.10 0.63
CA GLU A 43 13.25 -0.07 -0.40
C GLU A 43 12.34 -0.32 -1.61
N CYS A 44 12.23 -1.57 -2.08
CA CYS A 44 11.37 -1.90 -3.22
C CYS A 44 9.88 -1.64 -2.97
N THR A 45 9.41 -1.81 -1.73
CA THR A 45 8.02 -1.56 -1.35
C THR A 45 7.78 -0.06 -1.22
N VAL A 46 8.69 0.67 -0.60
CA VAL A 46 8.64 2.14 -0.50
C VAL A 46 8.64 2.78 -1.89
N ASP A 47 9.50 2.33 -2.78
CA ASP A 47 9.58 2.80 -4.17
C ASP A 47 8.29 2.52 -4.94
N PHE A 48 7.68 1.35 -4.73
CA PHE A 48 6.42 1.00 -5.36
C PHE A 48 5.33 2.01 -5.01
N TYR A 49 5.13 2.32 -3.73
CA TYR A 49 4.08 3.25 -3.32
C TYR A 49 4.39 4.70 -3.71
N THR A 50 5.64 5.14 -3.51
CA THR A 50 6.07 6.51 -3.86
C THR A 50 5.85 6.83 -5.33
N ARG A 51 6.23 5.93 -6.25
CA ARG A 51 6.01 6.11 -7.70
C ARG A 51 4.53 6.16 -8.11
N ARG A 52 3.62 5.81 -7.21
CA ARG A 52 2.16 5.83 -7.43
C ARG A 52 1.48 7.01 -6.76
N GLY A 53 2.25 7.96 -6.24
CA GLY A 53 1.73 9.19 -5.63
C GLY A 53 1.37 9.04 -4.15
N PHE A 54 1.80 7.96 -3.49
CA PHE A 54 1.72 7.89 -2.03
C PHE A 54 2.85 8.70 -1.40
N THR A 55 2.54 9.36 -0.29
CA THR A 55 3.49 10.04 0.59
C THR A 55 3.40 9.47 1.99
N MET A 56 4.44 9.63 2.81
CA MET A 56 4.38 9.23 4.21
C MET A 56 3.28 10.01 4.93
N SER A 57 2.40 9.29 5.64
CA SER A 57 1.28 9.88 6.36
C SER A 57 1.72 10.30 7.76
N ASN A 58 1.17 11.42 8.24
CA ASN A 58 1.26 11.78 9.66
C ASN A 58 0.25 10.99 10.52
N THR A 59 -0.66 10.24 9.89
CA THR A 59 -1.68 9.44 10.56
C THR A 59 -1.05 8.18 11.14
N LYS A 60 -1.33 7.92 12.42
CA LYS A 60 -0.90 6.71 13.11
C LYS A 60 -2.08 5.78 13.33
N PHE A 61 -1.98 4.55 12.83
CA PHE A 61 -2.93 3.48 13.09
C PHE A 61 -2.37 2.48 14.09
N ASP A 62 -2.16 2.94 15.33
CA ASP A 62 -1.52 2.18 16.40
C ASP A 62 -2.13 0.79 16.63
N LEU A 63 -3.45 0.65 16.49
CA LEU A 63 -4.13 -0.62 16.68
C LEU A 63 -3.79 -1.64 15.59
N LEU A 64 -3.55 -1.17 14.36
CA LEU A 64 -3.13 -2.02 13.24
C LEU A 64 -1.67 -2.39 13.39
N THR A 65 -0.80 -1.42 13.67
CA THR A 65 0.65 -1.65 13.68
C THR A 65 1.13 -2.47 14.88
N LYS A 66 0.56 -2.26 16.08
CA LYS A 66 0.97 -2.97 17.31
C LYS A 66 0.60 -4.46 17.31
N ASN A 67 -0.41 -4.86 16.52
CA ASN A 67 -0.91 -6.23 16.49
C ASN A 67 -0.35 -7.06 15.31
N LEU A 68 0.52 -6.47 14.48
CA LEU A 68 1.16 -7.20 13.38
C LEU A 68 2.17 -8.20 13.93
N LYS A 69 1.88 -9.48 13.75
CA LYS A 69 2.85 -10.55 13.94
C LYS A 69 3.51 -10.83 12.60
N VAL A 70 4.79 -10.55 12.49
CA VAL A 70 5.53 -10.75 11.23
C VAL A 70 6.65 -11.74 11.46
N ASP A 71 6.63 -12.81 10.66
CA ASP A 71 7.72 -13.77 10.63
C ASP A 71 8.93 -13.14 9.91
N CYS A 72 10.01 -12.95 10.67
CA CYS A 72 11.26 -12.35 10.21
C CYS A 72 12.31 -13.40 9.85
N SER A 73 11.97 -14.69 9.77
CA SER A 73 12.91 -15.81 9.59
C SER A 73 13.84 -15.71 8.37
N LYS A 74 13.61 -14.76 7.45
CA LYS A 74 14.36 -14.59 6.21
C LYS A 74 15.02 -13.21 6.05
N SER A 75 14.88 -12.31 7.02
CA SER A 75 15.47 -10.97 6.98
C SER A 75 16.31 -10.70 8.24
N PRO A 76 17.55 -10.19 8.10
CA PRO A 76 18.36 -9.80 9.26
C PRO A 76 17.83 -8.52 9.95
N VAL A 77 17.00 -7.75 9.25
CA VAL A 77 16.39 -6.52 9.77
C VAL A 77 14.90 -6.78 10.01
N PRO A 78 14.38 -6.53 11.24
CA PRO A 78 12.96 -6.63 11.49
C PRO A 78 12.19 -5.58 10.66
N PRO A 79 10.99 -5.91 10.18
CA PRO A 79 10.17 -4.97 9.43
C PRO A 79 9.78 -3.80 10.33
N SER A 80 9.77 -2.60 9.77
CA SER A 80 9.30 -1.39 10.47
C SER A 80 8.16 -0.79 9.65
N PHE A 81 6.96 -0.81 10.22
CA PHE A 81 5.77 -0.45 9.47
C PHE A 81 5.42 1.02 9.61
N VAL A 82 5.26 1.67 8.46
CA VAL A 82 4.80 3.04 8.33
C VAL A 82 3.51 3.09 7.54
N ILE A 83 2.78 4.19 7.72
CA ILE A 83 1.57 4.46 6.95
C ILE A 83 1.94 5.44 5.84
N MET A 84 1.61 5.07 4.62
CA MET A 84 1.63 5.99 3.49
C MET A 84 0.20 6.31 3.06
N GLU A 85 -0.03 7.50 2.54
CA GLU A 85 -1.34 7.94 2.07
C GLU A 85 -1.27 8.52 0.66
N MET A 86 -2.37 8.39 -0.09
CA MET A 86 -2.54 8.99 -1.41
C MET A 86 -3.92 9.63 -1.49
N ASN A 87 -3.96 10.89 -1.91
CA ASN A 87 -5.19 11.58 -2.27
C ASN A 87 -5.69 11.10 -3.64
N LEU A 88 -6.91 10.59 -3.69
CA LEU A 88 -7.55 10.12 -4.91
C LEU A 88 -8.16 11.25 -5.76
N GLY A 89 -8.36 12.42 -5.15
CA GLY A 89 -9.08 13.55 -5.74
C GLY A 89 -10.59 13.30 -5.82
N PHE A 90 -11.35 14.35 -6.15
CA PHE A 90 -12.77 14.23 -6.50
C PHE A 90 -12.89 14.11 -8.02
N ASP A 91 -13.58 13.08 -8.51
CA ASP A 91 -14.16 13.14 -9.85
C ASP A 91 -15.38 14.08 -9.75
N VAL A 92 -15.16 15.37 -10.01
CA VAL A 92 -16.27 16.30 -10.24
C VAL A 92 -16.86 15.91 -11.59
N LYS A 93 -17.93 15.12 -11.56
CA LYS A 93 -18.79 14.96 -12.74
C LYS A 93 -19.39 16.33 -13.05
N ASN A 94 -18.80 17.04 -14.00
CA ASN A 94 -19.49 18.11 -14.73
C ASN A 94 -20.59 17.51 -15.59
#